data_AF-A0A9D6ZKG3-F1
#
_entry.id   AF-A0A9D6ZKG3-F1
#
_cell.length_a   1.000
_cell.length_b   1.000
_cell.length_c   1.000
_cell.angle_alpha   90.00
_cell.angle_beta   90.00
_cell.angle_gamma   90.00
#
_symmetry.space_group_name_H-M   'P 1'
#
loop_
_entity.id
_entity.type
_entity.pdbx_description
1 polymer ?
#
loop_
_entity_poly.entity_id
_entity_poly.type
_entity_poly.pdbx_seq_one_letter_code
_entity_poly.pdbx_strand_id
1 'polypeptide(L)'
;RDNVQCLIGNGVVLSPAALFEEIAMLESNGVPARERLKISEACALILPYHIALDHAREKARGKAAIGTTGRGIGPAYEDKISRRGLRLGDLFHRERFAAKLGEVLDYHNFALVNYFKCDPVDFQQTLDEAFGMADRLKTMVGDVPEILEQCRRNGDNVMFEGAQGALLDIDHGTYPFVTSSNTTAGGACTGSGVGPRNLDYILGITKAYTTRVGAGPFPTELFDEMGEHLAKRGHEFGSTTGRPRRCGWFDAVALRRANVLNSVTGLCITKLDVLDGLDTIRLCVGYRCGNEDRLTPPIGAEAFATCEPIYEEVPGWKESTVGVREYDQLPANAKAYLKRIEDVVGCPIDIISTGPDRVDTIILRHPFDS
;
A
#
# COMPACT_ATOMS: atom_id res chain seq x y z
N ARG A 1 -15.96 5.50 11.92
CA ARG A 1 -17.22 6.29 11.95
C ARG A 1 -18.34 5.35 12.35
N ASP A 2 -19.37 5.82 13.05
CA ASP A 2 -20.33 4.92 13.70
C ASP A 2 -21.27 4.15 12.77
N ASN A 3 -21.46 4.65 11.55
CA ASN A 3 -22.34 4.05 10.54
C ASN A 3 -21.56 3.54 9.30
N VAL A 4 -20.32 3.09 9.49
CA VAL A 4 -19.49 2.56 8.41
C VAL A 4 -19.11 1.13 8.74
N GLN A 5 -19.52 0.20 7.87
CA GLN A 5 -19.09 -1.18 7.92
C GLN A 5 -17.74 -1.31 7.20
N CYS A 6 -16.81 -2.05 7.80
CA CYS A 6 -15.50 -2.35 7.22
C CYS A 6 -15.49 -3.80 6.72
N LEU A 7 -14.98 -4.01 5.51
CA LEU A 7 -14.91 -5.33 4.88
C LEU A 7 -13.46 -5.67 4.56
N ILE A 8 -12.98 -6.83 5.01
CA ILE A 8 -11.72 -7.41 4.55
C ILE A 8 -12.03 -8.39 3.41
N GLY A 9 -11.72 -7.97 2.18
CA GLY A 9 -11.94 -8.77 0.97
C GLY A 9 -10.95 -9.94 0.79
N ASN A 10 -11.32 -10.90 -0.06
CA ASN A 10 -10.57 -12.13 -0.34
C ASN A 10 -9.16 -11.92 -0.94
N GLY A 11 -8.86 -10.69 -1.38
CA GLY A 11 -7.53 -10.28 -1.83
C GLY A 11 -6.50 -10.37 -0.72
N VAL A 12 -6.89 -10.01 0.51
CA VAL A 12 -6.02 -9.88 1.68
C VAL A 12 -5.47 -11.24 2.13
N VAL A 13 -4.18 -11.26 2.44
CA VAL A 13 -3.54 -12.32 3.24
C VAL A 13 -3.68 -11.94 4.73
N LEU A 14 -4.46 -12.71 5.46
CA LEU A 14 -4.92 -12.38 6.82
C LEU A 14 -4.04 -13.06 7.87
N SER A 15 -3.44 -12.30 8.78
CA SER A 15 -2.87 -12.85 10.02
C SER A 15 -3.92 -12.78 11.13
N PRO A 16 -4.45 -13.91 11.63
CA PRO A 16 -5.38 -13.92 12.76
C PRO A 16 -4.83 -13.23 14.02
N ALA A 17 -3.55 -13.46 14.33
CA ALA A 17 -2.90 -12.88 15.51
C ALA A 17 -2.84 -11.35 15.40
N ALA A 18 -2.33 -10.82 14.28
CA ALA A 18 -2.23 -9.38 14.06
C ALA A 18 -3.61 -8.71 14.03
N LEU A 19 -4.61 -9.37 13.43
CA LEU A 19 -5.98 -8.88 13.43
C LEU A 19 -6.51 -8.70 14.87
N PHE A 20 -6.30 -9.69 15.75
CA PHE A 20 -6.80 -9.59 17.12
C PHE A 20 -6.03 -8.59 17.98
N GLU A 21 -4.74 -8.40 17.76
CA GLU A 21 -3.97 -7.32 18.37
C GLU A 21 -4.55 -5.95 17.99
N GLU A 22 -4.84 -5.75 16.70
CA GLU A 22 -5.40 -4.49 16.18
C GLU A 22 -6.83 -4.26 16.67
N ILE A 23 -7.68 -5.29 16.65
CA ILE A 23 -9.02 -5.22 17.24
C ILE A 23 -8.95 -4.87 18.72
N ALA A 24 -8.08 -5.51 19.50
CA ALA A 24 -7.95 -5.21 20.93
C ALA A 24 -7.52 -3.77 21.19
N MET A 25 -6.58 -3.26 20.39
CA MET A 25 -6.15 -1.86 20.44
C MET A 25 -7.29 -0.88 20.15
N LEU A 26 -8.12 -1.17 19.14
CA LEU A 26 -9.27 -0.33 18.80
C LEU A 26 -10.35 -0.38 19.89
N GLU A 27 -10.67 -1.58 20.38
CA GLU A 27 -11.66 -1.80 21.43
C GLU A 27 -11.24 -1.15 22.76
N SER A 28 -9.95 -1.17 23.12
CA SER A 28 -9.45 -0.47 24.31
C SER A 28 -9.57 1.06 24.21
N ASN A 29 -9.69 1.59 23.00
CA ASN A 29 -9.93 3.01 22.72
C ASN A 29 -11.41 3.32 22.44
N GLY A 30 -12.33 2.41 22.77
CA GLY A 30 -13.77 2.62 22.65
C GLY A 30 -14.32 2.47 21.23
N VAL A 31 -13.55 1.92 20.29
CA VAL A 31 -14.02 1.62 18.94
C VAL A 31 -14.57 0.19 18.88
N PRO A 32 -15.86 -0.03 18.59
CA PRO A 32 -16.45 -1.37 18.54
C PRO A 32 -16.07 -2.09 17.23
N ALA A 33 -14.80 -2.48 17.11
CA ALA A 33 -14.21 -2.98 15.87
C ALA A 33 -14.89 -4.26 15.36
N ARG A 34 -15.13 -5.24 16.25
CA ARG A 34 -15.76 -6.52 15.87
C ARG A 34 -17.19 -6.39 15.36
N GLU A 35 -17.93 -5.40 15.86
CA GLU A 35 -19.32 -5.17 15.45
C GLU A 35 -19.41 -4.62 14.02
N ARG A 36 -18.36 -3.91 13.58
CA ARG A 36 -18.33 -3.21 12.29
C ARG A 36 -17.54 -3.95 11.21
N LEU A 37 -16.80 -4.99 11.58
CA LEU A 37 -15.92 -5.72 10.68
C LEU A 37 -16.60 -6.98 10.12
N LYS A 38 -16.51 -7.16 8.80
CA LYS A 38 -16.72 -8.45 8.14
C LYS A 38 -15.49 -8.89 7.36
N ILE A 39 -15.25 -10.19 7.34
CA ILE A 39 -14.04 -10.80 6.78
C ILE A 39 -14.46 -11.89 5.78
N SER A 40 -13.90 -11.85 4.59
CA SER A 40 -14.10 -12.92 3.61
C SER A 40 -13.48 -14.23 4.12
N GLU A 41 -14.25 -15.32 4.09
CA GLU A 41 -13.73 -16.66 4.36
C GLU A 41 -12.68 -17.13 3.32
N ALA A 42 -12.61 -16.46 2.17
CA ALA A 42 -11.66 -16.78 1.11
C ALA A 42 -10.27 -16.14 1.30
N CYS A 43 -10.06 -15.32 2.34
CA CYS A 43 -8.74 -14.79 2.68
C CYS A 43 -7.76 -15.94 2.93
N ALA A 44 -6.58 -15.89 2.29
CA ALA A 44 -5.49 -16.80 2.63
C ALA A 44 -4.92 -16.42 4.00
N LEU A 45 -4.51 -17.40 4.80
CA LEU A 45 -4.00 -17.17 6.14
C LEU A 45 -2.48 -16.98 6.14
N ILE A 46 -2.02 -16.00 6.90
CA ILE A 46 -0.64 -15.91 7.36
C ILE A 46 -0.54 -16.70 8.66
N LEU A 47 0.47 -17.55 8.75
CA LEU A 47 0.73 -18.49 9.82
C LEU A 47 2.23 -18.45 10.15
N PRO A 48 2.69 -18.95 11.31
CA PRO A 48 4.07 -18.78 11.77
C PRO A 48 5.15 -19.17 10.75
N TYR A 49 4.93 -20.22 9.96
CA TYR A 49 5.87 -20.65 8.91
C TYR A 49 6.04 -19.64 7.77
N HIS A 50 5.03 -18.84 7.46
CA HIS A 50 5.16 -17.76 6.48
C HIS A 50 6.12 -16.67 6.98
N ILE A 51 6.04 -16.32 8.26
CA ILE A 51 6.92 -15.32 8.89
C ILE A 51 8.36 -15.87 8.93
N ALA A 52 8.53 -17.13 9.35
CA ALA A 52 9.83 -17.80 9.35
C ALA A 52 10.49 -17.82 7.96
N LEU A 53 9.72 -18.15 6.91
CA LEU A 53 10.19 -18.16 5.53
C LEU A 53 10.55 -16.77 5.01
N ASP A 54 9.76 -15.74 5.33
CA ASP A 54 10.04 -14.36 4.92
C ASP A 54 11.40 -13.91 5.48
N HIS A 55 11.62 -14.10 6.78
CA HIS A 55 12.90 -13.80 7.44
C HIS A 55 14.06 -14.63 6.88
N ALA A 56 13.86 -15.93 6.67
CA ALA A 56 14.89 -16.82 6.14
C ALA A 56 15.34 -16.39 4.72
N ARG A 57 14.39 -16.06 3.86
CA ARG A 57 14.65 -15.62 2.48
C ARG A 57 15.34 -14.27 2.42
N GLU A 58 14.90 -13.29 3.21
CA GLU A 58 15.57 -11.99 3.27
C GLU A 58 17.01 -12.12 3.79
N LYS A 59 17.24 -12.94 4.83
CA LYS A 59 18.58 -13.23 5.32
C LYS A 59 19.45 -13.89 4.24
N ALA A 60 18.91 -14.87 3.51
CA ALA A 60 19.62 -15.58 2.45
C ALA A 60 19.98 -14.67 1.26
N ARG A 61 19.16 -13.67 0.94
CA ARG A 61 19.44 -12.69 -0.12
C ARG A 61 20.56 -11.70 0.24
N GLY A 62 20.86 -11.52 1.53
CA GLY A 62 21.96 -10.64 1.98
C GLY A 62 21.84 -9.23 1.43
N LYS A 63 22.83 -8.79 0.63
CA LYS A 63 22.85 -7.44 0.03
C LYS A 63 21.75 -7.22 -1.01
N ALA A 64 21.18 -8.29 -1.57
CA ALA A 64 20.08 -8.24 -2.52
C ALA A 64 18.71 -8.41 -1.83
N ALA A 65 18.64 -8.24 -0.51
CA ALA A 65 17.37 -8.26 0.22
C ALA A 65 16.42 -7.18 -0.32
N ILE A 66 15.13 -7.51 -0.37
CA ILE A 66 14.10 -6.60 -0.88
C ILE A 66 13.82 -5.49 0.14
N GLY A 67 13.95 -5.82 1.42
CA GLY A 67 13.50 -5.00 2.53
C GLY A 67 12.04 -5.26 2.86
N THR A 68 11.63 -6.53 2.95
CA THR A 68 10.24 -6.90 3.28
C THR A 68 9.87 -6.42 4.69
N THR A 69 8.56 -6.44 5.00
CA THR A 69 8.07 -6.08 6.33
C THR A 69 8.31 -7.18 7.37
N GLY A 70 8.78 -8.37 6.97
CA GLY A 70 8.96 -9.52 7.87
C GLY A 70 7.65 -10.09 8.42
N ARG A 71 6.53 -9.88 7.72
CA ARG A 71 5.19 -10.29 8.18
C ARG A 71 4.66 -11.53 7.46
N GLY A 72 5.46 -12.17 6.61
CA GLY A 72 5.02 -13.38 5.89
C GLY A 72 4.10 -13.10 4.69
N ILE A 73 4.03 -11.84 4.22
CA ILE A 73 3.15 -11.43 3.13
C ILE A 73 3.48 -12.20 1.84
N GLY A 74 4.75 -12.18 1.43
CA GLY A 74 5.20 -12.86 0.21
C GLY A 74 4.96 -14.36 0.24
N PRO A 75 5.45 -15.09 1.26
CA PRO A 75 5.19 -16.52 1.41
C PRO A 75 3.70 -16.88 1.40
N ALA A 76 2.83 -16.10 2.04
CA ALA A 76 1.39 -16.37 2.03
C ALA A 76 0.75 -16.21 0.64
N TYR A 77 1.16 -15.20 -0.13
CA TYR A 77 0.74 -15.07 -1.52
C TYR A 77 1.29 -16.20 -2.41
N GLU A 78 2.53 -16.63 -2.20
CA GLU A 78 3.09 -17.78 -2.91
C GLU A 78 2.28 -19.05 -2.67
N ASP A 79 1.90 -19.32 -1.43
CA ASP A 79 1.07 -20.47 -1.06
C ASP A 79 -0.34 -20.38 -1.66
N LYS A 80 -0.94 -19.17 -1.68
CA LYS A 80 -2.22 -18.89 -2.32
C LYS A 80 -2.18 -19.23 -3.82
N ILE A 81 -1.17 -18.73 -4.54
CA ILE A 81 -1.02 -18.93 -5.99
C ILE A 81 -0.60 -20.37 -6.31
N SER A 82 0.20 -20.99 -5.45
CA SER A 82 0.57 -22.42 -5.54
C SER A 82 -0.58 -23.37 -5.24
N ARG A 83 -1.74 -22.85 -4.80
CA ARG A 83 -2.94 -23.61 -4.42
C ARG A 83 -2.72 -24.57 -3.23
N ARG A 84 -1.72 -24.29 -2.39
CA ARG A 84 -1.44 -25.05 -1.15
C ARG A 84 -1.86 -24.32 0.11
N GLY A 85 -1.99 -22.99 0.05
CA GLY A 85 -2.27 -22.16 1.21
C GLY A 85 -3.62 -22.44 1.86
N LEU A 86 -3.65 -22.36 3.20
CA LEU A 86 -4.88 -22.43 3.97
C LEU A 86 -5.65 -21.10 3.88
N ARG A 87 -6.99 -21.19 3.84
CA ARG A 87 -7.88 -20.03 3.86
C ARG A 87 -8.65 -19.94 5.17
N LEU A 88 -9.20 -18.77 5.49
CA LEU A 88 -9.98 -18.56 6.71
C LEU A 88 -11.13 -19.58 6.84
N GLY A 89 -11.83 -19.87 5.74
CA GLY A 89 -12.91 -20.86 5.73
C GLY A 89 -12.45 -22.29 6.07
N ASP A 90 -11.17 -22.64 5.86
CA ASP A 90 -10.64 -23.94 6.28
C ASP A 90 -10.62 -24.08 7.81
N LEU A 91 -10.46 -22.98 8.54
CA LEU A 91 -10.35 -22.97 10.00
C LEU A 91 -11.60 -23.53 10.69
N PHE A 92 -12.75 -23.52 10.02
CA PHE A 92 -14.02 -24.05 10.55
C PHE A 92 -14.20 -25.55 10.30
N HIS A 93 -13.23 -26.21 9.68
CA HIS A 93 -13.23 -27.65 9.41
C HIS A 93 -11.97 -28.30 10.00
N ARG A 94 -12.02 -28.66 11.29
CA ARG A 94 -10.87 -29.08 12.09
C ARG A 94 -9.97 -30.12 11.41
N GLU A 95 -10.56 -31.25 10.99
CA GLU A 95 -9.81 -32.35 10.37
C GLU A 95 -9.16 -31.94 9.04
N ARG A 96 -9.92 -31.23 8.19
CA ARG A 96 -9.43 -30.73 6.90
C ARG A 96 -8.29 -29.72 7.07
N PHE A 97 -8.43 -28.81 8.05
CA PHE A 97 -7.40 -27.82 8.36
C PHE A 97 -6.13 -28.50 8.86
N ALA A 98 -6.24 -29.44 9.82
CA ALA A 98 -5.10 -30.15 10.38
C ALA A 98 -4.34 -30.94 9.31
N ALA A 99 -5.06 -31.66 8.42
CA ALA A 99 -4.44 -32.39 7.31
C ALA A 99 -3.68 -31.45 6.35
N LYS A 100 -4.33 -30.37 5.88
CA LYS A 100 -3.70 -29.37 5.01
C LYS A 100 -2.49 -28.71 5.67
N LEU A 101 -2.59 -28.34 6.95
CA LEU A 101 -1.50 -27.73 7.69
C LEU A 101 -0.31 -28.69 7.78
N GLY A 102 -0.55 -29.98 8.02
CA GLY A 102 0.50 -30.99 8.09
C GLY A 102 1.28 -31.10 6.78
N GLU A 103 0.58 -31.19 5.64
CA GLU A 103 1.21 -31.23 4.32
C GLU A 103 2.01 -29.96 3.99
N VAL A 104 1.45 -28.79 4.29
CA VAL A 104 2.09 -27.49 4.02
C VAL A 104 3.32 -27.28 4.92
N LEU A 105 3.22 -27.63 6.20
CA LEU A 105 4.34 -27.53 7.13
C LEU A 105 5.45 -28.53 6.81
N ASP A 106 5.14 -29.76 6.40
CA ASP A 106 6.17 -30.73 5.98
C ASP A 106 7.03 -30.15 4.84
N TYR A 107 6.37 -29.63 3.80
CA TYR A 107 7.04 -28.97 2.68
C TYR A 107 7.90 -27.77 3.12
N HIS A 108 7.34 -26.85 3.91
CA HIS A 108 8.05 -25.63 4.30
C HIS A 108 9.13 -25.87 5.34
N ASN A 109 8.92 -26.79 6.29
CA ASN A 109 9.94 -27.18 7.26
C ASN A 109 11.10 -27.89 6.58
N PHE A 110 10.85 -28.69 5.54
CA PHE A 110 11.92 -29.25 4.74
C PHE A 110 12.80 -28.14 4.16
N ALA A 111 12.22 -27.08 3.59
CA ALA A 111 12.97 -25.94 3.07
C ALA A 111 13.69 -25.15 4.18
N LEU A 112 13.01 -24.84 5.29
CA LEU A 112 13.59 -24.11 6.42
C LEU A 112 14.82 -24.83 6.97
N VAL A 113 14.71 -26.13 7.27
CA VAL A 113 15.79 -26.91 7.88
C VAL A 113 16.90 -27.23 6.88
N ASN A 114 16.54 -27.78 5.72
CA ASN A 114 17.53 -28.36 4.81
C ASN A 114 18.16 -27.32 3.88
N TYR A 115 17.42 -26.29 3.47
CA TYR A 115 17.92 -25.27 2.56
C TYR A 115 18.36 -24.02 3.32
N PHE A 116 17.49 -23.42 4.13
CA PHE A 116 17.79 -22.16 4.82
C PHE A 116 18.57 -22.31 6.13
N LYS A 117 18.70 -23.55 6.66
CA LYS A 117 19.37 -23.84 7.94
C LYS A 117 18.75 -23.07 9.11
N CYS A 118 17.43 -23.02 9.13
CA CYS A 118 16.62 -22.43 10.20
C CYS A 118 15.87 -23.53 10.97
N ASP A 119 15.42 -23.20 12.19
CA ASP A 119 14.60 -24.10 12.99
C ASP A 119 13.26 -24.37 12.29
N PRO A 120 12.72 -25.60 12.40
CA PRO A 120 11.39 -25.91 11.88
C PRO A 120 10.31 -25.19 12.72
N VAL A 121 9.16 -24.96 12.11
CA VAL A 121 7.96 -24.49 12.81
C VAL A 121 7.16 -25.67 13.33
N ASP A 122 6.77 -25.60 14.61
CA ASP A 122 6.04 -26.67 15.27
C ASP A 122 4.59 -26.77 14.77
N PHE A 123 4.18 -27.99 14.41
CA PHE A 123 2.85 -28.29 13.90
C PHE A 123 1.77 -28.09 14.97
N GLN A 124 1.97 -28.66 16.16
CA GLN A 124 0.94 -28.71 17.19
C GLN A 124 0.67 -27.31 17.75
N GLN A 125 1.73 -26.54 17.99
CA GLN A 125 1.65 -25.15 18.39
C GLN A 125 0.89 -24.31 17.36
N THR A 126 1.26 -24.42 16.07
CA THR A 126 0.58 -23.67 15.00
C THR A 126 -0.91 -24.02 14.91
N LEU A 127 -1.24 -25.31 15.07
CA LEU A 127 -2.60 -25.80 15.04
C LEU A 127 -3.44 -25.27 16.22
N ASP A 128 -2.88 -25.34 17.43
CA ASP A 128 -3.55 -24.91 18.66
C ASP A 128 -3.76 -23.40 18.69
N GLU A 129 -2.78 -22.61 18.26
CA GLU A 129 -2.91 -21.17 18.10
C GLU A 129 -4.02 -20.80 17.10
N ALA A 130 -4.03 -21.45 15.93
CA ALA A 130 -5.05 -21.20 14.91
C ALA A 130 -6.46 -21.53 15.43
N PHE A 131 -6.66 -22.69 16.06
CA PHE A 131 -7.97 -23.07 16.58
C PHE A 131 -8.41 -22.26 17.81
N GLY A 132 -7.47 -21.79 18.64
CA GLY A 132 -7.76 -20.88 19.75
C GLY A 132 -8.42 -19.56 19.31
N MET A 133 -8.31 -19.22 18.03
CA MET A 133 -8.87 -18.03 17.40
C MET A 133 -10.15 -18.28 16.58
N ALA A 134 -10.47 -19.55 16.27
CA ALA A 134 -11.47 -19.91 15.28
C ALA A 134 -12.88 -19.41 15.60
N ASP A 135 -13.39 -19.67 16.80
CA ASP A 135 -14.76 -19.29 17.19
C ASP A 135 -14.96 -17.77 17.16
N ARG A 136 -13.94 -17.02 17.59
CA ARG A 136 -13.95 -15.55 17.58
C ARG A 136 -13.90 -14.98 16.17
N LEU A 137 -13.16 -15.62 15.25
CA LEU A 137 -13.14 -15.21 13.84
C LEU A 137 -14.48 -15.50 13.15
N LYS A 138 -15.11 -16.63 13.49
CA LYS A 138 -16.35 -17.08 12.86
C LYS A 138 -17.48 -16.04 12.95
N THR A 139 -17.56 -15.27 14.03
CA THR A 139 -18.58 -14.23 14.21
C THR A 139 -18.40 -13.03 13.28
N MET A 140 -17.18 -12.82 12.77
CA MET A 140 -16.83 -11.74 11.86
C MET A 140 -16.82 -12.17 10.39
N VAL A 141 -17.07 -13.44 10.08
CA VAL A 141 -17.12 -13.88 8.67
C VAL A 141 -18.35 -13.35 7.96
N GLY A 142 -18.20 -12.98 6.70
CA GLY A 142 -19.29 -12.61 5.80
C GLY A 142 -18.93 -12.86 4.34
N ASP A 143 -19.95 -13.05 3.51
CA ASP A 143 -19.81 -13.10 2.05
C ASP A 143 -19.61 -11.67 1.51
N VAL A 144 -18.35 -11.24 1.45
CA VAL A 144 -17.98 -9.88 1.04
C VAL A 144 -18.48 -9.52 -0.37
N PRO A 145 -18.31 -10.37 -1.41
CA PRO A 145 -18.91 -10.12 -2.72
C PRO A 145 -20.42 -9.87 -2.67
N GLU A 146 -21.18 -10.69 -1.94
CA GLU A 146 -22.64 -10.51 -1.83
C GLU A 146 -23.00 -9.22 -1.08
N ILE A 147 -22.29 -8.90 0.01
CA ILE A 147 -22.49 -7.65 0.76
C ILE A 147 -22.26 -6.43 -0.17
N LEU A 148 -21.18 -6.45 -0.95
CA LEU A 148 -20.84 -5.36 -1.87
C LEU A 148 -21.86 -5.22 -3.01
N GLU A 149 -22.34 -6.33 -3.57
CA GLU A 149 -23.41 -6.29 -4.59
C GLU A 149 -24.72 -5.74 -4.00
N GLN A 150 -25.06 -6.09 -2.76
CA GLN A 150 -26.23 -5.55 -2.09
C GLN A 150 -26.10 -4.04 -1.85
N CYS A 151 -24.95 -3.57 -1.37
CA CYS A 151 -24.67 -2.13 -1.24
C CYS A 151 -24.84 -1.41 -2.57
N ARG A 152 -24.29 -1.96 -3.65
CA ARG A 152 -24.42 -1.40 -5.00
C ARG A 152 -25.88 -1.33 -5.45
N ARG A 153 -26.67 -2.38 -5.24
CA ARG A 153 -28.11 -2.41 -5.59
C ARG A 153 -28.93 -1.39 -4.82
N ASN A 154 -28.53 -1.11 -3.58
CA ASN A 154 -29.17 -0.11 -2.73
C ASN A 154 -28.76 1.33 -3.06
N GLY A 155 -27.72 1.52 -3.89
CA GLY A 155 -27.13 2.84 -4.13
C GLY A 155 -26.30 3.34 -2.96
N ASP A 156 -25.78 2.43 -2.12
CA ASP A 156 -24.91 2.78 -1.00
C ASP A 156 -23.52 3.21 -1.50
N ASN A 157 -22.88 4.12 -0.76
CA ASN A 157 -21.50 4.53 -1.02
C ASN A 157 -20.50 3.49 -0.52
N VAL A 158 -19.65 2.98 -1.42
CA VAL A 158 -18.57 2.04 -1.11
C VAL A 158 -17.22 2.72 -1.36
N MET A 159 -16.29 2.58 -0.41
CA MET A 159 -14.91 3.06 -0.53
C MET A 159 -13.95 1.87 -0.48
N PHE A 160 -13.11 1.72 -1.49
CA PHE A 160 -12.03 0.74 -1.50
C PHE A 160 -10.74 1.39 -1.03
N GLU A 161 -10.20 0.91 0.08
CA GLU A 161 -8.90 1.37 0.60
C GLU A 161 -7.78 0.52 0.01
N GLY A 162 -6.92 1.15 -0.80
CA GLY A 162 -5.77 0.49 -1.44
C GLY A 162 -4.56 0.39 -0.52
N ALA A 163 -3.80 -0.70 -0.68
CA ALA A 163 -2.44 -0.84 -0.19
C ALA A 163 -1.64 -1.68 -1.20
N GLN A 164 -0.36 -1.41 -1.47
CA GLN A 164 0.45 -0.24 -1.17
C GLN A 164 0.33 0.79 -2.30
N GLY A 165 1.43 1.25 -2.91
CA GLY A 165 1.41 2.17 -4.06
C GLY A 165 1.65 1.45 -5.39
N ALA A 166 1.25 2.07 -6.52
CA ALA A 166 1.30 1.46 -7.85
C ALA A 166 2.70 0.98 -8.29
N LEU A 167 3.78 1.66 -7.90
CA LEU A 167 5.15 1.24 -8.23
C LEU A 167 5.67 0.08 -7.37
N LEU A 168 4.89 -0.38 -6.39
CA LEU A 168 5.12 -1.60 -5.62
C LEU A 168 4.22 -2.76 -6.07
N ASP A 169 3.44 -2.59 -7.15
CA ASP A 169 2.62 -3.65 -7.72
C ASP A 169 3.50 -4.81 -8.20
N ILE A 170 3.05 -6.05 -7.99
CA ILE A 170 3.82 -7.25 -8.36
C ILE A 170 4.07 -7.36 -9.88
N ASP A 171 3.15 -6.85 -10.71
CA ASP A 171 3.24 -6.92 -12.17
C ASP A 171 3.75 -5.61 -12.78
N HIS A 172 3.35 -4.48 -12.20
CA HIS A 172 3.57 -3.15 -12.80
C HIS A 172 4.58 -2.28 -12.05
N GLY A 173 5.08 -2.75 -10.91
CA GLY A 173 6.05 -2.05 -10.10
C GLY A 173 7.51 -2.25 -10.53
N THR A 174 8.43 -1.78 -9.70
CA THR A 174 9.88 -1.95 -9.92
C THR A 174 10.36 -3.35 -9.52
N TYR A 175 9.83 -4.39 -10.17
CA TYR A 175 10.17 -5.80 -9.88
C TYR A 175 11.69 -6.03 -9.96
N PRO A 176 12.32 -6.73 -9.00
CA PRO A 176 11.71 -7.50 -7.90
C PRO A 176 11.45 -6.71 -6.60
N PHE A 177 11.71 -5.41 -6.57
CA PHE A 177 11.55 -4.56 -5.39
C PHE A 177 10.11 -4.06 -5.23
N VAL A 178 9.20 -5.00 -5.02
CA VAL A 178 7.74 -4.83 -5.02
C VAL A 178 7.11 -5.63 -3.88
N THR A 179 5.83 -5.42 -3.63
CA THR A 179 5.04 -6.35 -2.81
C THR A 179 4.58 -7.54 -3.66
N SER A 180 3.96 -8.54 -3.04
CA SER A 180 3.50 -9.77 -3.72
C SER A 180 2.01 -9.71 -4.12
N SER A 181 1.42 -8.52 -4.15
CA SER A 181 0.03 -8.30 -4.55
C SER A 181 -0.09 -7.22 -5.63
N ASN A 182 -1.22 -7.22 -6.33
CA ASN A 182 -1.59 -6.09 -7.17
C ASN A 182 -2.04 -4.92 -6.28
N THR A 183 -1.36 -3.79 -6.41
CA THR A 183 -1.63 -2.54 -5.69
C THR A 183 -2.36 -1.52 -6.56
N THR A 184 -2.49 -1.82 -7.86
CA THR A 184 -3.30 -1.07 -8.81
C THR A 184 -4.81 -1.26 -8.56
N ALA A 185 -5.63 -0.36 -9.10
CA ALA A 185 -7.09 -0.31 -8.92
C ALA A 185 -7.79 -1.60 -9.37
N GLY A 186 -7.21 -2.34 -10.34
CA GLY A 186 -7.69 -3.67 -10.72
C GLY A 186 -7.69 -4.67 -9.55
N GLY A 187 -6.80 -4.48 -8.57
CA GLY A 187 -6.77 -5.24 -7.33
C GLY A 187 -8.03 -5.10 -6.48
N ALA A 188 -8.76 -3.98 -6.57
CA ALA A 188 -10.06 -3.82 -5.92
C ALA A 188 -11.07 -4.84 -6.46
N CYS A 189 -11.05 -5.12 -7.76
CA CYS A 189 -11.96 -6.08 -8.38
C CYS A 189 -11.63 -7.51 -7.94
N THR A 190 -10.39 -7.95 -8.18
CA THR A 190 -9.95 -9.32 -7.87
C THR A 190 -9.92 -9.60 -6.37
N GLY A 191 -9.68 -8.57 -5.57
CA GLY A 191 -9.56 -8.64 -4.11
C GLY A 191 -10.86 -8.50 -3.32
N SER A 192 -11.96 -8.10 -3.96
CA SER A 192 -13.26 -7.93 -3.27
C SER A 192 -14.43 -8.67 -3.94
N GLY A 193 -14.31 -9.04 -5.22
CA GLY A 193 -15.38 -9.64 -6.00
C GLY A 193 -16.26 -8.65 -6.77
N VAL A 194 -15.98 -7.34 -6.68
CA VAL A 194 -16.70 -6.32 -7.46
C VAL A 194 -16.27 -6.36 -8.93
N GLY A 195 -17.26 -6.26 -9.83
CA GLY A 195 -17.01 -6.22 -11.27
C GLY A 195 -16.31 -4.92 -11.71
N PRO A 196 -15.40 -4.96 -12.70
CA PRO A 196 -14.58 -3.81 -13.09
C PRO A 196 -15.37 -2.62 -13.66
N ARG A 197 -16.62 -2.84 -14.06
CA ARG A 197 -17.52 -1.77 -14.55
C ARG A 197 -18.18 -0.97 -13.43
N ASN A 198 -17.98 -1.36 -12.17
CA ASN A 198 -18.60 -0.76 -10.99
C ASN A 198 -17.57 0.02 -10.15
N LEU A 199 -16.50 0.50 -10.79
CA LEU A 199 -15.56 1.45 -10.20
C LEU A 199 -15.85 2.83 -10.80
N ASP A 200 -16.56 3.67 -10.04
CA ASP A 200 -17.08 4.94 -10.55
C ASP A 200 -16.03 6.05 -10.54
N TYR A 201 -15.18 6.07 -9.52
CA TYR A 201 -14.15 7.10 -9.33
C TYR A 201 -12.89 6.50 -8.73
N ILE A 202 -11.71 6.85 -9.27
CA ILE A 202 -10.41 6.38 -8.78
C ILE A 202 -9.57 7.57 -8.33
N LEU A 203 -9.42 7.74 -7.02
CA LEU A 203 -8.62 8.80 -6.41
C LEU A 203 -7.16 8.36 -6.28
N GLY A 204 -6.27 9.03 -7.03
CA GLY A 204 -4.82 8.82 -6.93
C GLY A 204 -4.21 9.60 -5.79
N ILE A 205 -3.81 8.93 -4.70
CA ILE A 205 -3.13 9.59 -3.58
C ILE A 205 -1.63 9.69 -3.89
N THR A 206 -1.10 10.90 -3.88
CA THR A 206 0.34 11.15 -4.01
C THR A 206 0.78 12.23 -3.03
N LYS A 207 2.06 12.18 -2.63
CA LYS A 207 2.66 13.25 -1.82
C LYS A 207 3.18 14.34 -2.76
N ALA A 208 3.37 15.55 -2.23
CA ALA A 208 4.02 16.66 -2.91
C ALA A 208 5.52 16.42 -3.21
N TYR A 209 6.07 15.30 -2.73
CA TYR A 209 7.43 14.82 -2.98
C TYR A 209 7.39 13.29 -2.90
N THR A 210 8.46 12.60 -3.28
CA THR A 210 8.46 11.13 -3.33
C THR A 210 9.20 10.54 -2.15
N THR A 211 8.74 9.36 -1.71
CA THR A 211 9.42 8.60 -0.65
C THR A 211 9.39 7.10 -0.95
N ARG A 212 10.44 6.38 -0.57
CA ARG A 212 10.53 4.93 -0.72
C ARG A 212 10.98 4.28 0.59
N VAL A 213 10.28 3.23 1.01
CA VAL A 213 10.73 2.30 2.05
C VAL A 213 11.36 1.10 1.35
N GLY A 214 12.51 0.63 1.84
CA GLY A 214 13.17 -0.56 1.31
C GLY A 214 14.06 -0.27 0.08
N ALA A 215 14.55 -1.35 -0.52
CA ALA A 215 15.46 -1.29 -1.66
C ALA A 215 14.71 -0.98 -2.97
N GLY A 216 15.48 -0.89 -4.05
CA GLY A 216 14.99 -0.68 -5.41
C GLY A 216 15.24 0.74 -5.95
N PRO A 217 15.05 0.93 -7.25
CA PRO A 217 15.46 2.15 -7.93
C PRO A 217 14.55 3.33 -7.56
N PHE A 218 15.16 4.51 -7.52
CA PHE A 218 14.48 5.75 -7.14
C PHE A 218 15.17 6.94 -7.84
N PRO A 219 14.81 7.24 -9.10
CA PRO A 219 15.49 8.23 -9.94
C PRO A 219 15.56 9.62 -9.31
N THR A 220 14.50 10.03 -8.60
CA THR A 220 14.42 11.35 -7.97
C THR A 220 14.96 11.41 -6.55
N GLU A 221 15.62 10.35 -6.07
CA GLU A 221 16.19 10.31 -4.73
C GLU A 221 17.23 11.41 -4.51
N LEU A 222 17.19 11.99 -3.32
CA LEU A 222 18.11 13.02 -2.88
C LEU A 222 19.08 12.45 -1.84
N PHE A 223 20.36 12.70 -2.07
CA PHE A 223 21.47 12.27 -1.21
C PHE A 223 22.15 13.44 -0.51
N ASP A 224 21.54 14.62 -0.56
CA ASP A 224 22.04 15.89 -0.03
C ASP A 224 21.19 16.38 1.16
N GLU A 225 21.53 17.57 1.68
CA GLU A 225 20.83 18.21 2.79
C GLU A 225 19.33 18.41 2.52
N MET A 226 18.92 18.50 1.25
CA MET A 226 17.52 18.61 0.88
C MET A 226 16.77 17.29 1.11
N GLY A 227 17.38 16.16 0.77
CA GLY A 227 16.83 14.84 1.11
C GLY A 227 16.61 14.67 2.61
N GLU A 228 17.60 15.09 3.42
CA GLU A 228 17.49 15.07 4.89
C GLU A 228 16.42 16.03 5.41
N HIS A 229 16.32 17.23 4.82
CA HIS A 229 15.31 18.22 5.15
C HIS A 229 13.90 17.67 4.95
N LEU A 230 13.61 17.09 3.77
CA LEU A 230 12.32 16.49 3.45
C LEU A 230 12.00 15.32 4.38
N ALA A 231 12.99 14.46 4.67
CA ALA A 231 12.80 13.33 5.59
C ALA A 231 12.43 13.79 7.00
N LYS A 232 13.11 14.81 7.52
CA LYS A 232 12.86 15.38 8.85
C LYS A 232 11.51 16.10 8.93
N ARG A 233 11.23 17.01 8.00
CA ARG A 233 9.97 17.77 7.97
C ARG A 233 8.76 16.85 7.76
N GLY A 234 8.89 15.88 6.87
CA GLY A 234 7.85 14.91 6.57
C GLY A 234 7.67 13.81 7.62
N HIS A 235 8.50 13.73 8.67
CA HIS A 235 8.50 12.63 9.64
C HIS A 235 8.57 11.26 8.94
N GLU A 236 9.48 11.11 7.97
CA GLU A 236 9.46 10.00 7.03
C GLU A 236 10.12 8.73 7.56
N PHE A 237 9.37 8.02 8.41
CA PHE A 237 9.73 6.72 8.97
C PHE A 237 8.69 5.65 8.59
N GLY A 238 9.14 4.41 8.46
CA GLY A 238 8.26 3.26 8.22
C GLY A 238 7.40 2.99 9.46
N SER A 239 6.07 3.02 9.32
CA SER A 239 5.13 2.79 10.43
C SER A 239 5.23 1.41 11.07
N THR A 240 5.64 0.40 10.29
CA THR A 240 5.82 -0.99 10.78
C THR A 240 7.25 -1.28 11.20
N THR A 241 8.22 -0.86 10.39
CA THR A 241 9.63 -1.27 10.57
C THR A 241 10.47 -0.25 11.32
N GLY A 242 9.96 0.97 11.51
CA GLY A 242 10.72 2.11 12.08
C GLY A 242 11.85 2.63 11.18
N ARG A 243 12.07 2.05 10.00
CA ARG A 243 13.20 2.40 9.13
C ARG A 243 13.00 3.80 8.51
N PRO A 244 14.06 4.61 8.39
CA PRO A 244 13.97 5.88 7.67
C PRO A 244 13.61 5.61 6.21
N ARG A 245 12.77 6.48 5.62
CA ARG A 245 12.44 6.43 4.20
C ARG A 245 13.42 7.27 3.42
N ARG A 246 13.74 6.77 2.23
CA ARG A 246 14.46 7.54 1.20
C ARG A 246 13.51 8.62 0.69
N CYS A 247 14.01 9.83 0.48
CA CYS A 247 13.21 10.98 0.05
C CYS A 247 13.75 11.52 -1.28
N GLY A 248 12.85 12.07 -2.09
CA GLY A 248 13.17 12.59 -3.41
C GLY A 248 12.16 13.63 -3.86
N TRP A 249 12.49 14.33 -4.93
CA TRP A 249 11.57 15.29 -5.55
C TRP A 249 10.34 14.61 -6.14
N PHE A 250 9.27 15.38 -6.39
CA PHE A 250 8.08 14.87 -7.05
C PHE A 250 8.41 14.29 -8.43
N ASP A 251 7.80 13.16 -8.76
CA ASP A 251 8.07 12.41 -9.98
C ASP A 251 6.81 12.28 -10.85
N ALA A 252 6.68 13.18 -11.83
CA ALA A 252 5.55 13.17 -12.74
C ALA A 252 5.63 12.01 -13.74
N VAL A 253 6.82 11.49 -14.05
CA VAL A 253 7.01 10.38 -14.97
C VAL A 253 6.41 9.10 -14.38
N ALA A 254 6.77 8.81 -13.13
CA ALA A 254 6.20 7.73 -12.34
C ALA A 254 4.68 7.88 -12.17
N LEU A 255 4.21 9.08 -11.83
CA LEU A 255 2.78 9.32 -11.60
C LEU A 255 1.94 9.21 -12.87
N ARG A 256 2.42 9.69 -14.03
CA ARG A 256 1.74 9.46 -15.32
C ARG A 256 1.52 7.98 -15.59
N ARG A 257 2.54 7.14 -15.33
CA ARG A 257 2.38 5.68 -15.46
C ARG A 257 1.32 5.15 -14.50
N ALA A 258 1.36 5.55 -13.23
CA ALA A 258 0.35 5.15 -12.25
C ALA A 258 -1.06 5.57 -12.69
N ASN A 259 -1.23 6.76 -13.26
CA ASN A 259 -2.52 7.23 -13.75
C ASN A 259 -3.07 6.36 -14.89
N VAL A 260 -2.23 6.01 -15.86
CA VAL A 260 -2.62 5.13 -16.97
C VAL A 260 -3.02 3.74 -16.47
N LEU A 261 -2.24 3.15 -15.57
CA LEU A 261 -2.51 1.80 -15.05
C LEU A 261 -3.81 1.73 -14.25
N ASN A 262 -4.17 2.81 -13.57
CA ASN A 262 -5.29 2.85 -12.65
C ASN A 262 -6.51 3.58 -13.20
N SER A 263 -6.44 4.19 -14.39
CA SER A 263 -7.50 5.06 -14.90
C SER A 263 -7.91 6.15 -13.87
N VAL A 264 -6.92 6.80 -13.27
CA VAL A 264 -7.12 7.79 -12.20
C VAL A 264 -8.02 8.94 -12.70
N THR A 265 -9.05 9.25 -11.92
CA THR A 265 -10.04 10.29 -12.23
C THR A 265 -9.63 11.66 -11.67
N GLY A 266 -8.95 11.67 -10.52
CA GLY A 266 -8.38 12.87 -9.91
C GLY A 266 -7.42 12.52 -8.78
N LEU A 267 -6.64 13.51 -8.37
CA LEU A 267 -5.54 13.34 -7.42
C LEU A 267 -5.88 13.91 -6.04
N CYS A 268 -5.34 13.26 -5.01
CA CYS A 268 -5.18 13.83 -3.69
C CYS A 268 -3.70 14.12 -3.46
N ILE A 269 -3.32 15.40 -3.42
CA ILE A 269 -1.96 15.82 -3.08
C ILE A 269 -1.83 15.96 -1.58
N THR A 270 -0.90 15.25 -0.98
CA THR A 270 -0.68 15.24 0.48
C THR A 270 0.68 15.83 0.83
N LYS A 271 0.82 16.30 2.08
CA LYS A 271 2.07 16.84 2.62
C LYS A 271 2.64 18.03 1.83
N LEU A 272 1.76 18.92 1.37
CA LEU A 272 2.19 20.16 0.71
C LEU A 272 3.03 21.03 1.65
N ASP A 273 2.68 21.03 2.94
CA ASP A 273 3.32 21.74 4.06
C ASP A 273 4.80 21.37 4.30
N VAL A 274 5.24 20.22 3.79
CA VAL A 274 6.63 19.80 3.87
C VAL A 274 7.53 20.66 2.97
N LEU A 275 6.96 21.30 1.93
CA LEU A 275 7.70 22.15 1.00
C LEU A 275 7.73 23.63 1.44
N ASP A 276 7.03 23.99 2.52
CA ASP A 276 7.03 25.35 3.07
C ASP A 276 8.45 25.79 3.49
N GLY A 277 8.84 27.00 3.08
CA GLY A 277 10.13 27.60 3.41
C GLY A 277 11.19 27.45 2.32
N LEU A 278 10.95 26.66 1.28
CA LEU A 278 11.90 26.45 0.19
C LEU A 278 11.91 27.65 -0.78
N ASP A 279 13.10 27.99 -1.31
CA ASP A 279 13.24 29.02 -2.36
C ASP A 279 12.91 28.48 -3.75
N THR A 280 13.32 27.24 -4.01
CA THR A 280 13.15 26.56 -5.30
C THR A 280 12.74 25.12 -5.04
N ILE A 281 11.78 24.62 -5.82
CA ILE A 281 11.33 23.24 -5.82
C ILE A 281 11.65 22.64 -7.18
N ARG A 282 12.13 21.39 -7.21
CA ARG A 282 12.34 20.65 -8.45
C ARG A 282 11.21 19.66 -8.69
N LEU A 283 10.75 19.60 -9.94
CA LEU A 283 9.71 18.71 -10.41
C LEU A 283 10.29 17.84 -11.52
N CYS A 284 10.32 16.51 -11.36
CA CYS A 284 10.78 15.63 -12.42
C CYS A 284 9.69 15.48 -13.47
N VAL A 285 9.97 15.97 -14.69
CA VAL A 285 9.01 16.01 -15.81
C VAL A 285 9.32 14.99 -16.90
N GLY A 286 10.54 14.45 -16.93
CA GLY A 286 11.01 13.44 -17.86
C GLY A 286 12.15 12.64 -17.25
N TYR A 287 12.51 11.52 -17.87
CA TYR A 287 13.71 10.77 -17.56
C TYR A 287 14.64 10.74 -18.77
N ARG A 288 15.94 10.82 -18.54
CA ARG A 288 16.96 10.43 -19.51
C ARG A 288 17.37 8.99 -19.23
N CYS A 289 17.03 8.08 -20.12
CA CYS A 289 17.37 6.66 -19.98
C CYS A 289 18.34 6.29 -21.12
N GLY A 290 19.64 6.33 -20.83
CA GLY A 290 20.69 6.27 -21.85
C GLY A 290 20.71 7.56 -22.68
N ASN A 291 20.58 7.43 -24.01
CA ASN A 291 20.58 8.57 -24.93
C ASN A 291 19.17 9.08 -25.29
N GLU A 292 18.12 8.54 -24.65
CA GLU A 292 16.74 8.86 -24.95
C GLU A 292 16.06 9.57 -23.77
N ASP A 293 15.44 10.71 -24.05
CA ASP A 293 14.55 11.39 -23.11
C ASP A 293 13.13 10.79 -23.24
N ARG A 294 12.55 10.38 -22.11
CA ARG A 294 11.28 9.66 -22.03
C ARG A 294 10.33 10.33 -21.05
N LEU A 295 9.05 10.38 -21.43
CA LEU A 295 7.96 10.86 -20.56
C LEU A 295 7.28 9.72 -19.78
N THR A 296 7.65 8.47 -20.07
CA THR A 296 7.14 7.27 -19.40
C THR A 296 8.30 6.47 -18.84
N PRO A 297 8.16 5.86 -17.65
CA PRO A 297 9.20 5.04 -17.08
C PRO A 297 9.39 3.76 -17.91
N PRO A 298 10.62 3.20 -17.95
CA PRO A 298 10.85 1.86 -18.45
C PRO A 298 10.23 0.81 -17.50
N ILE A 299 10.19 -0.44 -17.97
CA ILE A 299 9.71 -1.58 -17.19
C ILE A 299 10.90 -2.26 -16.51
N GLY A 300 10.70 -2.74 -15.27
CA GLY A 300 11.70 -3.50 -14.52
C GLY A 300 12.68 -2.62 -13.75
N ALA A 301 13.19 -3.13 -12.64
CA ALA A 301 14.04 -2.36 -11.75
C ALA A 301 15.38 -1.94 -12.39
N GLU A 302 15.95 -2.79 -13.22
CA GLU A 302 17.28 -2.57 -13.82
C GLU A 302 17.27 -1.38 -14.78
N ALA A 303 16.28 -1.31 -15.68
CA ALA A 303 16.16 -0.18 -16.60
C ALA A 303 15.75 1.11 -15.88
N PHE A 304 14.93 1.00 -14.83
CA PHE A 304 14.51 2.14 -14.02
C PHE A 304 15.70 2.71 -13.23
N ALA A 305 16.65 1.87 -12.80
CA ALA A 305 17.84 2.27 -12.04
C ALA A 305 18.84 3.11 -12.86
N THR A 306 18.81 3.00 -14.19
CA THR A 306 19.71 3.75 -15.09
C THR A 306 19.12 5.07 -15.58
N CYS A 307 17.89 5.41 -15.18
CA CYS A 307 17.25 6.64 -15.61
C CYS A 307 17.65 7.82 -14.72
N GLU A 308 18.03 8.92 -15.35
CA GLU A 308 18.34 10.18 -14.70
C GLU A 308 17.13 11.12 -14.78
N PRO A 309 16.72 11.78 -13.69
CA PRO A 309 15.57 12.68 -13.72
C PRO A 309 15.90 13.98 -14.48
N ILE A 310 14.99 14.40 -15.34
CA ILE A 310 14.98 15.72 -15.99
C ILE A 310 14.04 16.61 -15.17
N TYR A 311 14.63 17.61 -14.51
CA TYR A 311 13.91 18.51 -13.63
C TYR A 311 13.51 19.80 -14.32
N GLU A 312 12.34 20.29 -13.93
CA GLU A 312 11.95 21.69 -14.03
C GLU A 312 12.10 22.32 -12.64
N GLU A 313 12.65 23.53 -12.58
CA GLU A 313 12.71 24.33 -11.36
C GLU A 313 11.54 25.30 -11.31
N VAL A 314 10.82 25.31 -10.20
CA VAL A 314 9.74 26.25 -9.93
C VAL A 314 10.03 27.03 -8.63
N PRO A 315 9.55 28.28 -8.51
CA PRO A 315 9.68 29.02 -7.28
C PRO A 315 8.97 28.32 -6.12
N GLY A 316 9.64 28.21 -4.97
CA GLY A 316 9.03 27.79 -3.72
C GLY A 316 8.26 28.92 -3.02
N TRP A 317 7.89 28.72 -1.76
CA TRP A 317 7.18 29.71 -0.94
C TRP A 317 7.70 29.70 0.50
N LYS A 318 7.58 30.83 1.19
CA LYS A 318 8.10 30.99 2.57
C LYS A 318 7.00 30.88 3.62
N GLU A 319 5.77 31.13 3.22
CA GLU A 319 4.58 31.11 4.04
C GLU A 319 4.20 29.67 4.43
N SER A 320 3.52 29.53 5.56
CA SER A 320 3.00 28.23 5.99
C SER A 320 1.72 27.89 5.22
N THR A 321 1.62 26.66 4.72
CA THR A 321 0.38 26.07 4.21
C THR A 321 -0.34 25.24 5.28
N VAL A 322 0.30 24.95 6.42
CA VAL A 322 -0.28 24.17 7.52
C VAL A 322 -1.66 24.67 7.94
N GLY A 323 -2.65 23.79 7.91
CA GLY A 323 -4.01 24.06 8.39
C GLY A 323 -4.85 24.95 7.47
N VAL A 324 -4.36 25.30 6.27
CA VAL A 324 -5.16 26.02 5.27
C VAL A 324 -6.27 25.11 4.75
N ARG A 325 -7.51 25.62 4.74
CA ARG A 325 -8.73 24.86 4.37
C ARG A 325 -9.46 25.41 3.15
N GLU A 326 -9.06 26.58 2.67
CA GLU A 326 -9.61 27.20 1.46
C GLU A 326 -8.49 27.37 0.43
N TYR A 327 -8.74 26.96 -0.81
CA TYR A 327 -7.73 26.99 -1.88
C TYR A 327 -7.17 28.40 -2.10
N ASP A 328 -8.03 29.42 -2.06
CA ASP A 328 -7.62 30.80 -2.33
C ASP A 328 -6.65 31.36 -1.31
N GLN A 329 -6.65 30.80 -0.09
CA GLN A 329 -5.74 31.17 1.01
C GLN A 329 -4.34 30.55 0.86
N LEU A 330 -4.12 29.64 -0.10
CA LEU A 330 -2.79 29.11 -0.38
C LEU A 330 -1.89 30.19 -1.00
N PRO A 331 -0.57 30.18 -0.71
CA PRO A 331 0.40 31.04 -1.36
C PRO A 331 0.36 30.92 -2.89
N ALA A 332 0.63 32.02 -3.60
CA ALA A 332 0.56 32.04 -5.06
C ALA A 332 1.47 30.98 -5.71
N ASN A 333 2.68 30.79 -5.18
CA ASN A 333 3.63 29.79 -5.69
C ASN A 333 3.20 28.36 -5.36
N ALA A 334 2.52 28.13 -4.22
CA ALA A 334 1.94 26.82 -3.90
C ALA A 334 0.81 26.45 -4.89
N LYS A 335 -0.06 27.41 -5.21
CA LYS A 335 -1.09 27.25 -6.25
C LYS A 335 -0.47 26.99 -7.63
N ALA A 336 0.58 27.72 -7.99
CA ALA A 336 1.31 27.51 -9.24
C ALA A 336 1.96 26.13 -9.31
N TYR A 337 2.52 25.63 -8.21
CA TYR A 337 3.09 24.29 -8.12
C TYR A 337 2.03 23.19 -8.32
N LEU A 338 0.90 23.28 -7.62
CA LEU A 338 -0.23 22.36 -7.79
C LEU A 338 -0.74 22.38 -9.23
N LYS A 339 -0.90 23.57 -9.82
CA LYS A 339 -1.31 23.71 -11.22
C LYS A 339 -0.30 23.07 -12.18
N ARG A 340 1.00 23.24 -11.91
CA ARG A 340 2.05 22.62 -12.72
C ARG A 340 2.01 21.09 -12.63
N ILE A 341 1.73 20.52 -11.46
CA ILE A 341 1.51 19.08 -11.30
C ILE A 341 0.38 18.61 -12.21
N GLU A 342 -0.79 19.28 -12.17
CA GLU A 342 -1.92 18.92 -13.05
C GLU A 342 -1.51 18.94 -14.53
N ASP A 343 -0.79 19.97 -14.96
CA ASP A 343 -0.39 20.15 -16.35
C ASP A 343 0.57 19.05 -16.82
N VAL A 344 1.56 18.68 -16.00
CA VAL A 344 2.56 17.65 -16.41
C VAL A 344 2.05 16.23 -16.24
N VAL A 345 1.12 16.00 -15.31
CA VAL A 345 0.54 14.67 -15.05
C VAL A 345 -0.66 14.40 -15.96
N GLY A 346 -1.38 15.45 -16.37
CA GLY A 346 -2.59 15.34 -17.18
C GLY A 346 -3.80 14.83 -16.38
N CYS A 347 -3.86 15.10 -15.07
CA CYS A 347 -4.93 14.67 -14.18
C CYS A 347 -5.27 15.78 -13.19
N PRO A 348 -6.56 16.08 -12.94
CA PRO A 348 -6.94 17.14 -12.00
C PRO A 348 -6.58 16.79 -10.57
N ILE A 349 -6.35 17.81 -9.75
CA ILE A 349 -6.24 17.71 -8.29
C ILE A 349 -7.59 18.04 -7.68
N ASP A 350 -8.16 17.07 -6.97
CA ASP A 350 -9.48 17.17 -6.39
C ASP A 350 -9.43 17.39 -4.88
N ILE A 351 -8.34 16.94 -4.24
CA ILE A 351 -8.13 17.04 -2.80
C ILE A 351 -6.69 17.47 -2.53
N ILE A 352 -6.51 18.37 -1.57
CA ILE A 352 -5.18 18.81 -1.10
C ILE A 352 -5.16 18.69 0.42
N SER A 353 -4.25 17.89 0.96
CA SER A 353 -3.96 17.86 2.39
C SER A 353 -2.83 18.84 2.71
N THR A 354 -3.11 19.70 3.67
CA THR A 354 -2.23 20.77 4.15
C THR A 354 -1.70 20.49 5.56
N GLY A 355 -1.93 19.28 6.09
CA GLY A 355 -1.47 18.89 7.41
C GLY A 355 -1.86 17.45 7.77
N PRO A 356 -1.38 16.95 8.93
CA PRO A 356 -1.66 15.60 9.37
C PRO A 356 -3.08 15.42 9.96
N ASP A 357 -3.74 16.51 10.37
CA ASP A 357 -5.11 16.43 10.89
C ASP A 357 -6.10 16.24 9.73
N ARG A 358 -7.17 15.47 10.01
CA ARG A 358 -8.25 15.22 9.07
C ARG A 358 -8.90 16.51 8.55
N VAL A 359 -9.02 17.52 9.41
CA VAL A 359 -9.67 18.79 9.05
C VAL A 359 -8.79 19.69 8.20
N ASP A 360 -7.49 19.40 8.10
CA ASP A 360 -6.52 20.19 7.33
C ASP A 360 -6.45 19.62 5.90
N THR A 361 -7.60 19.64 5.25
CA THR A 361 -7.82 19.12 3.90
C THR A 361 -8.77 20.03 3.13
N ILE A 362 -8.35 20.45 1.94
CA ILE A 362 -9.13 21.22 0.97
C ILE A 362 -9.76 20.22 0.00
N ILE A 363 -11.08 20.24 -0.11
CA ILE A 363 -11.83 19.43 -1.09
C ILE A 363 -12.30 20.36 -2.20
N LEU A 364 -11.68 20.25 -3.38
CA LEU A 364 -12.05 20.99 -4.59
C LEU A 364 -13.19 20.31 -5.33
N ARG A 365 -13.14 18.98 -5.41
CA ARG A 365 -14.21 18.13 -5.93
C ARG A 365 -14.32 16.88 -5.07
N HIS A 366 -15.52 16.56 -4.61
CA HIS A 366 -15.74 15.42 -3.74
C HIS A 366 -15.96 14.14 -4.58
N PRO A 367 -15.22 13.04 -4.33
CA PRO A 367 -15.32 11.82 -5.15
C PRO A 367 -16.70 11.15 -5.19
N PHE A 368 -17.53 11.34 -4.16
CA PHE A 368 -18.90 10.79 -4.14
C PHE A 368 -19.94 11.71 -4.82
N ASP A 369 -19.54 12.92 -5.21
CA ASP A 369 -20.42 13.90 -5.85
C ASP A 369 -20.15 13.99 -7.37
N SER A 370 -19.23 13.15 -7.88
CA SER A 370 -18.66 13.23 -9.24
C SER A 370 -19.40 12.40 -10.27
#